data_AF-A0A1R2BHU5-F1
#
_entry.id   AF-A0A1R2BHU5-F1
#
_cell.length_a   1.000
_cell.length_b   1.000
_cell.length_c   1.000
_cell.angle_alpha   90.00
_cell.angle_beta   90.00
_cell.angle_gamma   90.00
#
_symmetry.space_group_name_H-M   'P 1'
#
loop_
_entity.id
_entity.type
_entity.pdbx_description
1 polymer ?
#
loop_
_entity_poly.entity_id
_entity_poly.type
_entity_poly.pdbx_seq_one_letter_code
_entity_poly.pdbx_strand_id
1 'polypeptide(L)'
;MTTKLRCFYLNCLKFPSKIVFCGKNLLICCQKHEEMHIQNCSTQHQVRPLVKKVNKAAKMKMIQTLKRELYKNRKDSEKFSEVYNKLVKNLSKLNSQAIQKYKFYQEFCEGMLKNALNDRVPLMFTGDITMENDISSESLKEDVNFFWQSFISNTVGFDLNISSLFEETEKCFKQFLHKEFKCVSTETILSRNSIVEPEPVEPEDPNELLDQHLYFFKQNTKKLIEFDTLQLNYKATQVSVYENQGYCQSICCIPRKRLFISSGRIGCNTYLDTTYIINLETKQVESLPKYKQRAHAQATLYNNKIYIFGGSNGKLVNFSSSFDLNSRTWNTLSNLPAPVGNTSTLLLGNEEIFIAGYLNFIGTFNTKSNSYQCFDANINTLIISLVIRDNDKIYLLSGDLYMCSADNFTDWQSGSKSLSFYSTSSRPVYRGRKVYFSDWKNFVYEFDLDMLELKKVVKIN
;
A
#
# COMPACT_ATOMS: atom_id res chain seq x y z
N MET A 1 13.89 10.49 7.82
CA MET A 1 13.81 11.86 8.34
C MET A 1 15.11 12.59 8.02
N THR A 2 15.15 13.46 7.02
CA THR A 2 16.25 14.41 6.83
C THR A 2 15.75 15.78 7.28
N THR A 3 16.15 16.17 8.48
CA THR A 3 15.93 17.49 9.08
C THR A 3 16.69 18.56 8.29
N LYS A 4 16.22 18.90 7.09
CA LYS A 4 16.73 20.07 6.36
C LYS A 4 16.10 21.31 6.98
N LEU A 5 16.86 21.98 7.85
CA LEU A 5 16.58 23.35 8.29
C LEU A 5 16.35 24.23 7.04
N ARG A 6 15.21 24.94 7.00
CA ARG A 6 14.83 25.84 5.90
C ARG A 6 14.70 27.27 6.40
N CYS A 7 14.95 28.21 5.49
CA CYS A 7 14.68 29.62 5.74
C CYS A 7 13.17 29.87 5.87
N PHE A 8 12.77 30.80 6.73
CA PHE A 8 11.39 31.18 7.03
C PHE A 8 10.66 31.72 5.80
N TYR A 9 11.38 32.43 4.93
CA TYR A 9 10.82 32.94 3.69
C TYR A 9 10.47 31.80 2.70
N LEU A 10 9.21 31.73 2.29
CA LEU A 10 8.74 30.75 1.30
C LEU A 10 9.58 30.83 0.02
N ASN A 11 9.88 29.67 -0.58
CA ASN A 11 10.70 29.52 -1.78
C ASN A 11 12.18 29.93 -1.67
N CYS A 12 12.66 30.29 -0.48
CA CYS A 12 14.09 30.50 -0.26
C CYS A 12 14.85 29.16 -0.28
N LEU A 13 15.68 28.96 -1.31
CA LEU A 13 16.55 27.78 -1.43
C LEU A 13 17.87 27.90 -0.65
N LYS A 14 18.15 29.05 -0.03
CA LYS A 14 19.40 29.28 0.69
C LYS A 14 19.36 28.59 2.06
N PHE A 15 20.46 27.92 2.42
CA PHE A 15 20.63 27.31 3.74
C PHE A 15 20.54 28.40 4.83
N PRO A 16 19.71 28.21 5.86
CA PRO A 16 19.59 29.21 6.91
C PRO A 16 20.87 29.28 7.75
N SER A 17 21.33 30.48 8.05
CA SER A 17 22.57 30.70 8.79
C SER A 17 22.32 31.32 10.17
N LYS A 18 21.09 31.77 10.43
CA LYS A 18 20.75 32.63 11.57
C LYS A 18 19.39 32.27 12.16
N ILE A 19 19.26 32.53 13.45
CA ILE A 19 18.01 32.49 14.20
C ILE A 19 17.74 33.93 14.63
N VAL A 20 16.60 34.48 14.21
CA VAL A 20 16.14 35.84 14.52
C VAL A 20 14.96 35.74 15.47
N PHE A 21 15.08 36.31 16.66
CA PHE A 21 14.00 36.44 17.62
C PHE A 21 13.32 37.79 17.39
N CYS A 22 12.09 37.77 16.88
CA CYS A 22 11.28 38.95 16.56
C CYS A 22 10.13 39.04 17.57
N GLY A 23 10.30 39.84 18.63
CA GLY A 23 9.38 39.81 19.77
C GLY A 23 9.32 38.41 20.41
N LYS A 24 8.16 37.73 20.33
CA LYS A 24 7.97 36.34 20.81
C LYS A 24 8.20 35.26 19.74
N ASN A 25 8.44 35.65 18.48
CA ASN A 25 8.56 34.70 17.37
C ASN A 25 10.02 34.33 17.09
N LEU A 26 10.27 33.06 16.78
CA LEU A 26 11.57 32.55 16.35
C LEU A 26 11.56 32.30 14.85
N LEU A 27 12.42 33.01 14.12
CA LEU A 27 12.56 32.90 12.67
C LEU A 27 13.93 32.31 12.32
N ILE A 28 13.94 31.26 11.49
CA ILE A 28 15.18 30.69 10.96
C ILE A 28 15.41 31.31 9.59
N CYS A 29 16.43 32.14 9.43
CA CYS A 29 16.61 32.93 8.21
C CYS A 29 17.96 32.65 7.54
N CYS A 30 17.98 32.78 6.21
CA CYS A 30 19.23 33.06 5.50
C CYS A 30 19.54 34.56 5.66
N GLN A 31 20.81 34.94 5.49
CA GLN A 31 21.27 36.31 5.71
C GLN A 31 20.43 37.38 4.98
N LYS A 32 20.08 37.14 3.70
CA LYS A 32 19.27 38.08 2.91
C LYS A 32 17.88 38.30 3.51
N HIS A 33 17.22 37.24 3.99
CA HIS A 33 15.87 37.34 4.54
C HIS A 33 15.85 37.77 6.00
N GLU A 34 16.95 37.62 6.73
CA GLU A 34 17.16 38.32 8.00
C GLU A 34 17.16 39.83 7.77
N GLU A 35 18.05 40.32 6.90
CA GLU A 35 18.19 41.75 6.62
C GLU A 35 16.88 42.36 6.13
N MET A 36 16.21 41.70 5.19
CA MET A 36 14.90 42.11 4.67
C MET A 36 13.80 42.11 5.76
N HIS A 37 13.81 41.12 6.67
CA HIS A 37 12.83 41.05 7.74
C HIS A 37 13.05 42.16 8.77
N ILE A 38 14.29 42.40 9.18
CA ILE A 38 14.64 43.45 10.16
C ILE A 38 14.30 44.83 9.60
N GLN A 39 14.56 45.08 8.32
CA GLN A 39 14.24 46.36 7.68
C GLN A 39 12.73 46.64 7.61
N ASN A 40 11.92 45.60 7.45
CA ASN A 40 10.47 45.73 7.27
C ASN A 40 9.68 45.47 8.57
N CYS A 41 10.35 45.42 9.72
CA CYS A 41 9.72 45.05 10.98
C CYS A 41 10.14 46.02 12.10
N SER A 42 9.15 46.65 12.72
CA SER A 42 9.34 47.67 13.76
C SER A 42 9.49 47.10 15.18
N THR A 43 9.51 45.77 15.35
CA THR A 43 9.75 45.14 16.65
C THR A 43 11.25 44.99 16.94
N GLN A 44 11.65 44.88 18.21
CA GLN A 44 13.03 44.54 18.55
C GLN A 44 13.42 43.12 18.10
N HIS A 45 14.63 43.00 17.54
CA HIS A 45 15.21 41.72 17.11
C HIS A 45 16.47 41.34 17.91
N GLN A 46 16.60 40.06 18.27
CA GLN A 46 17.87 39.46 18.71
C GLN A 46 18.29 38.38 17.72
N VAL A 47 19.55 38.39 17.26
CA VAL A 47 20.04 37.44 16.24
C VAL A 47 21.13 36.51 16.81
N ARG A 48 21.04 35.21 16.53
CA ARG A 48 22.06 34.20 16.86
C ARG A 48 22.47 33.37 15.63
N PRO A 49 23.74 32.91 15.53
CA PRO A 49 24.16 32.04 14.43
C PRO A 49 23.64 30.59 14.58
N LEU A 50 23.05 30.05 13.50
CA LEU A 50 22.58 28.66 13.42
C LEU A 50 23.73 27.67 13.15
N VAL A 51 24.79 28.15 12.50
CA VAL A 51 25.97 27.36 12.14
C VAL A 51 27.22 27.95 12.77
N LYS A 52 28.09 27.07 13.29
CA LYS A 52 29.43 27.44 13.75
C LYS A 52 30.48 26.89 12.79
N LYS A 53 31.54 27.66 12.55
CA LYS A 53 32.70 27.17 11.80
C LYS A 53 33.34 26.03 12.58
N VAL A 54 33.47 24.87 11.92
CA VAL A 54 34.23 23.74 12.44
C VAL A 54 35.65 23.86 11.90
N ASN A 55 36.66 23.84 12.78
CA ASN A 55 38.05 23.91 12.35
C ASN A 55 38.45 22.66 11.53
N LYS A 56 39.52 22.77 10.74
CA LYS A 56 39.91 21.74 9.75
C LYS A 56 40.17 20.37 10.40
N ALA A 57 40.78 20.35 11.58
CA ALA A 57 41.06 19.13 12.33
C ALA A 57 39.78 18.45 12.86
N ALA A 58 38.87 19.23 13.46
CA ALA A 58 37.59 18.73 13.96
C ALA A 58 36.67 18.25 12.82
N LYS A 59 36.70 18.94 11.66
CA LYS A 59 35.95 18.53 10.45
C LYS A 59 36.42 17.16 9.95
N MET A 60 37.73 16.96 9.83
CA MET A 60 38.30 15.69 9.37
C MET A 60 37.96 14.54 10.33
N LYS A 61 38.11 14.77 11.64
CA LYS A 61 37.75 13.79 12.67
C LYS A 61 36.25 13.45 12.63
N MET A 62 35.39 14.46 12.52
CA MET A 62 33.94 14.27 12.43
C MET A 62 33.52 13.50 11.17
N ILE A 63 34.07 13.85 9.99
CA ILE A 63 33.80 13.12 8.75
C ILE A 63 34.25 11.66 8.88
N GLN A 64 35.42 11.41 9.47
CA GLN A 64 35.94 10.06 9.63
C GLN A 64 35.07 9.23 10.58
N THR A 65 34.65 9.80 11.72
CA THR A 65 33.73 9.15 12.66
C THR A 65 32.39 8.84 11.99
N LEU A 66 31.78 9.82 11.30
CA LEU A 66 30.51 9.63 10.62
C LEU A 66 30.60 8.58 9.51
N LYS A 67 31.69 8.55 8.73
CA LYS A 67 31.93 7.50 7.72
C LYS A 67 32.03 6.11 8.34
N ARG A 68 32.72 5.97 9.49
CA ARG A 68 32.83 4.69 10.19
C ARG A 68 31.48 4.23 10.73
N GLU A 69 30.70 5.13 11.33
CA GLU A 69 29.35 4.81 11.83
C GLU A 69 28.39 4.43 10.69
N LEU A 70 28.41 5.17 9.57
CA LEU A 70 27.61 4.82 8.39
C LEU A 70 28.00 3.45 7.82
N TYR A 71 29.29 3.14 7.75
CA TYR A 71 29.77 1.85 7.28
C TYR A 71 29.36 0.71 8.22
N LYS A 72 29.51 0.90 9.54
CA LYS A 72 29.10 -0.08 10.56
C LYS A 72 27.60 -0.34 10.52
N ASN A 73 26.78 0.72 10.51
CA ASN A 73 25.33 0.59 10.44
C ASN A 73 24.86 -0.09 9.14
N ARG A 74 25.52 0.18 8.02
CA ARG A 74 25.23 -0.51 6.76
C ARG A 74 25.50 -2.01 6.89
N LYS A 75 26.66 -2.40 7.43
CA LYS A 75 27.03 -3.81 7.62
C LYS A 75 26.09 -4.53 8.60
N ASP A 76 25.73 -3.87 9.71
CA ASP A 76 24.77 -4.40 10.68
C ASP A 76 23.38 -4.62 10.04
N SER A 77 22.93 -3.68 9.19
CA SER A 77 21.66 -3.76 8.45
C SER A 77 21.66 -4.88 7.40
N GLU A 78 22.76 -5.08 6.69
CA GLU A 78 22.91 -6.16 5.70
C GLU A 78 22.85 -7.52 6.40
N LYS A 79 23.58 -7.69 7.52
CA LYS A 79 23.55 -8.92 8.32
C LYS A 79 22.15 -9.22 8.88
N PHE A 80 21.46 -8.21 9.41
CA PHE A 80 20.09 -8.37 9.91
C PHE A 80 19.14 -8.84 8.79
N SER A 81 19.25 -8.23 7.60
CA SER A 81 18.42 -8.59 6.46
C SER A 81 18.66 -10.02 6.00
N GLU A 82 19.92 -10.49 6.02
CA GLU A 82 20.28 -11.87 5.68
C GLU A 82 19.65 -12.89 6.64
N VAL A 83 19.80 -12.69 7.96
CA VAL A 83 19.22 -13.56 8.99
C VAL A 83 17.70 -13.59 8.89
N TYR A 84 17.07 -12.42 8.73
CA TYR A 84 15.62 -12.31 8.59
C TYR A 84 15.09 -13.04 7.34
N ASN A 85 15.76 -12.89 6.19
CA ASN A 85 15.37 -13.58 4.97
C ASN A 85 15.49 -15.11 5.11
N LYS A 86 16.50 -15.60 5.84
CA LYS A 86 16.65 -17.03 6.14
C LYS A 86 15.49 -17.55 6.99
N LEU A 87 15.05 -16.78 7.98
CA LEU A 87 13.89 -17.09 8.81
C LEU A 87 12.61 -17.19 7.97
N VAL A 88 12.33 -16.17 7.15
CA VAL A 88 11.14 -16.16 6.27
C VAL A 88 11.15 -17.35 5.32
N LYS A 89 12.29 -17.67 4.71
CA LYS A 89 12.42 -18.83 3.82
C LYS A 89 12.12 -20.14 4.54
N ASN A 90 12.65 -20.34 5.75
CA ASN A 90 12.40 -21.54 6.53
C ASN A 90 10.92 -21.67 6.96
N LEU A 91 10.30 -20.57 7.40
CA LEU A 91 8.87 -20.55 7.74
C LEU A 91 8.00 -20.84 6.52
N SER A 92 8.33 -20.30 5.34
CA SER A 92 7.59 -20.57 4.10
C SER A 92 7.68 -22.05 3.68
N LYS A 93 8.84 -22.69 3.90
CA LYS A 93 9.04 -24.11 3.62
C LYS A 93 8.21 -24.96 4.59
N LEU A 94 8.20 -24.61 5.87
CA LEU A 94 7.38 -25.29 6.88
C LEU A 94 5.89 -25.17 6.56
N ASN A 95 5.42 -23.97 6.22
CA ASN A 95 4.03 -23.75 5.83
C ASN A 95 3.64 -24.63 4.63
N SER A 96 4.47 -24.67 3.60
CA SER A 96 4.23 -25.51 2.41
C SER A 96 4.15 -27.00 2.77
N GLN A 97 5.07 -27.48 3.63
CA GLN A 97 5.07 -28.87 4.09
C GLN A 97 3.84 -29.19 4.93
N ALA A 98 3.43 -28.30 5.83
CA ALA A 98 2.23 -28.45 6.64
C ALA A 98 0.97 -28.53 5.75
N ILE A 99 0.80 -27.61 4.80
CA ILE A 99 -0.32 -27.60 3.86
C ILE A 99 -0.37 -28.92 3.06
N GLN A 100 0.76 -29.41 2.56
CA GLN A 100 0.82 -30.68 1.84
C GLN A 100 0.39 -31.86 2.71
N LYS A 101 0.78 -31.86 3.99
CA LYS A 101 0.37 -32.91 4.95
C LYS A 101 -1.13 -32.86 5.24
N TYR A 102 -1.69 -31.68 5.48
CA TYR A 102 -3.14 -31.52 5.69
C TYR A 102 -3.95 -31.94 4.47
N LYS A 103 -3.47 -31.63 3.26
CA LYS A 103 -4.10 -32.07 2.02
C LYS A 103 -4.11 -33.59 1.89
N PHE A 104 -3.00 -34.25 2.20
CA PHE A 104 -2.93 -35.72 2.17
C PHE A 104 -3.87 -36.36 3.21
N TYR A 105 -3.97 -35.78 4.41
CA TYR A 105 -4.92 -36.25 5.42
C TYR A 105 -6.37 -36.04 4.98
N GLN A 106 -6.68 -34.92 4.32
CA GLN A 106 -8.00 -34.67 3.74
C GLN A 106 -8.34 -35.71 2.66
N GLU A 107 -7.43 -35.97 1.72
CA GLU A 107 -7.60 -37.00 0.68
C GLU A 107 -7.83 -38.40 1.29
N PHE A 108 -7.13 -38.72 2.39
CA PHE A 108 -7.36 -39.94 3.15
C PHE A 108 -8.78 -39.99 3.75
N CYS A 109 -9.22 -38.94 4.44
CA CYS A 109 -10.56 -38.86 5.02
C CYS A 109 -11.67 -38.92 3.96
N GLU A 110 -11.48 -38.24 2.82
CA GLU A 110 -12.40 -38.31 1.67
C GLU A 110 -12.47 -39.72 1.09
N GLY A 111 -11.32 -40.41 1.00
CA GLY A 111 -11.25 -41.81 0.60
C GLY A 111 -11.99 -42.73 1.56
N MET A 112 -11.79 -42.57 2.87
CA MET A 112 -12.50 -43.33 3.91
C MET A 112 -14.01 -43.10 3.83
N LEU A 113 -14.44 -41.84 3.72
CA LEU A 113 -15.86 -41.46 3.59
C LEU A 113 -16.49 -42.08 2.34
N LYS A 114 -15.82 -41.97 1.19
CA LYS A 114 -16.32 -42.52 -0.07
C LYS A 114 -16.50 -44.04 0.00
N ASN A 115 -15.56 -44.73 0.63
CA ASN A 115 -15.70 -46.17 0.81
C ASN A 115 -16.84 -46.48 1.79
N ALA A 116 -16.92 -45.77 2.93
CA ALA A 116 -17.95 -45.99 3.93
C ALA A 116 -19.38 -45.81 3.37
N LEU A 117 -19.56 -44.84 2.46
CA LEU A 117 -20.82 -44.63 1.74
C LEU A 117 -21.19 -45.77 0.78
N ASN A 118 -20.26 -46.67 0.47
CA ASN A 118 -20.48 -47.90 -0.31
C ASN A 118 -20.45 -49.14 0.60
N ASP A 119 -20.73 -48.99 1.89
CA ASP A 119 -20.78 -50.05 2.89
C ASP A 119 -19.48 -50.85 3.02
N ARG A 120 -18.33 -50.21 2.75
CA ARG A 120 -16.99 -50.81 2.86
C ARG A 120 -16.03 -49.83 3.49
N VAL A 121 -15.09 -50.27 4.33
CA VAL A 121 -14.03 -49.37 4.80
C VAL A 121 -12.69 -50.09 4.69
N PRO A 122 -11.66 -49.47 4.09
CA PRO A 122 -10.35 -50.10 4.03
C PRO A 122 -9.75 -50.20 5.43
N LEU A 123 -9.52 -51.43 5.87
CA LEU A 123 -8.77 -51.76 7.08
C LEU A 123 -7.29 -51.55 6.80
N MET A 124 -6.67 -50.58 7.46
CA MET A 124 -5.29 -50.20 7.18
C MET A 124 -4.36 -50.47 8.37
N PHE A 125 -4.84 -50.35 9.62
CA PHE A 125 -3.98 -50.48 10.80
C PHE A 125 -4.56 -51.33 11.93
N THR A 126 -5.89 -51.44 12.09
CA THR A 126 -6.50 -52.32 13.10
C THR A 126 -6.40 -53.78 12.69
N GLY A 127 -5.80 -54.59 13.55
CA GLY A 127 -5.47 -56.00 13.31
C GLY A 127 -6.59 -57.01 13.55
N ASP A 128 -7.87 -56.62 13.53
CA ASP A 128 -8.97 -57.59 13.62
C ASP A 128 -9.26 -58.18 12.23
N ILE A 129 -8.62 -59.33 11.96
CA ILE A 129 -8.73 -60.12 10.72
C ILE A 129 -9.92 -61.11 10.83
N THR A 130 -10.82 -60.95 11.80
CA THR A 130 -11.95 -61.87 11.96
C THR A 130 -13.00 -61.58 10.89
N MET A 131 -13.16 -62.51 9.95
CA MET A 131 -14.01 -62.34 8.74
C MET A 131 -15.52 -62.26 9.00
N GLU A 132 -15.97 -62.32 10.26
CA GLU A 132 -17.35 -62.65 10.60
C GLU A 132 -18.15 -61.53 11.28
N ASN A 133 -17.58 -60.36 11.60
CA ASN A 133 -18.32 -59.27 12.26
C ASN A 133 -18.10 -57.89 11.63
N ASP A 134 -19.15 -57.07 11.63
CA ASP A 134 -19.10 -55.66 11.23
C ASP A 134 -18.09 -54.86 12.07
N ILE A 135 -17.39 -53.92 11.44
CA ILE A 135 -16.40 -53.09 12.12
C ILE A 135 -17.08 -52.06 13.04
N SER A 136 -16.56 -51.93 14.27
CA SER A 136 -17.08 -50.94 15.23
C SER A 136 -16.65 -49.51 14.89
N SER A 137 -17.47 -48.53 15.29
CA SER A 137 -17.12 -47.10 15.18
C SER A 137 -15.86 -46.72 15.95
N GLU A 138 -15.57 -47.42 17.03
CA GLU A 138 -14.41 -47.17 17.89
C GLU A 138 -13.12 -47.64 17.21
N SER A 139 -13.12 -48.82 16.59
CA SER A 139 -11.99 -49.34 15.81
C SER A 139 -11.66 -48.44 14.62
N LEU A 140 -12.67 -47.88 13.95
CA LEU A 140 -12.47 -46.91 12.86
C LEU A 140 -11.84 -45.60 13.34
N LYS A 141 -12.24 -45.11 14.52
CA LYS A 141 -11.63 -43.91 15.13
C LYS A 141 -10.17 -44.16 15.49
N GLU A 142 -9.84 -45.35 15.97
CA GLU A 142 -8.46 -45.73 16.29
C GLU A 142 -7.56 -45.72 15.05
N ASP A 143 -8.03 -46.25 13.92
CA ASP A 143 -7.27 -46.22 12.65
C ASP A 143 -7.02 -44.80 12.12
N VAL A 144 -8.04 -43.95 12.17
CA VAL A 144 -7.92 -42.53 11.76
C VAL A 144 -6.94 -41.79 12.69
N ASN A 145 -7.01 -42.04 13.99
CA ASN A 145 -6.11 -41.44 14.98
C ASN A 145 -4.68 -41.94 14.86
N PHE A 146 -4.49 -43.24 14.62
CA PHE A 146 -3.17 -43.84 14.43
C PHE A 146 -2.47 -43.28 13.19
N PHE A 147 -3.22 -43.13 12.09
CA PHE A 147 -2.71 -42.52 10.86
C PHE A 147 -2.28 -41.07 11.11
N TRP A 148 -3.10 -40.30 11.82
CA TRP A 148 -2.79 -38.91 12.21
C TRP A 148 -1.53 -38.79 13.08
N GLN A 149 -1.42 -39.63 14.12
CA GLN A 149 -0.29 -39.64 15.05
C GLN A 149 1.03 -40.01 14.36
N SER A 150 0.99 -41.02 13.49
CA SER A 150 2.15 -41.45 12.69
C SER A 150 2.61 -40.37 11.70
N PHE A 151 1.72 -39.44 11.33
CA PHE A 151 2.02 -38.33 10.42
C PHE A 151 2.63 -37.10 11.13
N ILE A 152 2.25 -36.87 12.40
CA ILE A 152 2.75 -35.77 13.24
C ILE A 152 4.16 -36.05 13.77
N SER A 153 4.46 -37.28 14.19
CA SER A 153 5.72 -37.63 14.88
C SER A 153 6.98 -37.28 14.06
N ASN A 154 6.91 -37.31 12.73
CA ASN A 154 7.98 -36.85 11.81
C ASN A 154 8.20 -35.32 11.75
N THR A 155 7.46 -34.52 12.53
CA THR A 155 7.50 -33.04 12.53
C THR A 155 8.35 -32.49 13.69
N VAL A 156 8.60 -33.28 14.73
CA VAL A 156 9.28 -32.87 15.98
C VAL A 156 10.75 -32.45 15.75
N GLY A 157 11.44 -33.03 14.77
CA GLY A 157 12.81 -32.63 14.39
C GLY A 157 12.92 -31.23 13.75
N PHE A 158 11.81 -30.63 13.32
CA PHE A 158 11.78 -29.33 12.64
C PHE A 158 11.61 -28.13 13.60
N ASP A 159 10.97 -28.31 14.76
CA ASP A 159 10.77 -27.25 15.76
C ASP A 159 12.10 -26.73 16.35
N LEU A 160 13.08 -27.63 16.56
CA LEU A 160 14.39 -27.29 17.14
C LEU A 160 15.21 -26.32 16.27
N ASN A 161 15.05 -26.37 14.94
CA ASN A 161 15.76 -25.47 14.01
C ASN A 161 15.11 -24.09 13.88
N ILE A 162 13.83 -23.95 14.22
CA ILE A 162 13.11 -22.68 14.17
C ILE A 162 13.40 -21.86 15.42
N SER A 163 13.36 -22.50 16.60
CA SER A 163 13.66 -21.86 17.88
C SER A 163 15.07 -21.23 17.91
N SER A 164 16.08 -21.95 17.41
CA SER A 164 17.45 -21.41 17.33
C SER A 164 17.58 -20.20 16.39
N LEU A 165 16.80 -20.17 15.30
CA LEU A 165 16.77 -19.02 14.37
C LEU A 165 16.04 -17.80 14.96
N PHE A 166 14.98 -18.03 15.74
CA PHE A 166 14.28 -16.99 16.47
C PHE A 166 15.20 -16.35 17.53
N GLU A 167 15.94 -17.16 18.29
CA GLU A 167 16.92 -16.69 19.28
C GLU A 167 18.02 -15.83 18.64
N GLU A 168 18.56 -16.25 17.48
CA GLU A 168 19.58 -15.48 16.75
C GLU A 168 19.02 -14.14 16.24
N THR A 169 17.77 -14.13 15.76
CA THR A 169 17.08 -12.92 15.30
C THR A 169 16.82 -11.95 16.45
N GLU A 170 16.37 -12.45 17.60
CA GLU A 170 16.15 -11.66 18.82
C GLU A 170 17.46 -11.05 19.33
N LYS A 171 18.57 -11.80 19.29
CA LYS A 171 19.90 -11.32 19.65
C LYS A 171 20.35 -10.15 18.76
N CYS A 172 20.15 -10.25 17.44
CA CYS A 172 20.44 -9.15 16.51
C CYS A 172 19.57 -7.92 16.78
N PHE A 173 18.30 -8.12 17.13
CA PHE A 173 17.37 -7.04 17.43
C PHE A 173 17.71 -6.32 18.76
N LYS A 174 18.08 -7.06 19.81
CA LYS A 174 18.53 -6.48 21.09
C LYS A 174 19.84 -5.69 20.96
N GLN A 175 20.78 -6.15 20.13
CA GLN A 175 22.01 -5.40 19.81
C GLN A 175 21.74 -4.06 19.12
N PHE A 176 20.66 -3.98 18.33
CA PHE A 176 20.23 -2.76 17.68
C PHE A 176 19.62 -1.76 18.68
N LEU A 177 18.79 -2.22 19.61
CA LEU A 177 18.12 -1.38 20.60
C LEU A 177 19.05 -0.78 21.67
N HIS A 178 20.16 -1.45 22.02
CA HIS A 178 21.13 -0.92 22.99
C HIS A 178 21.88 0.34 22.52
N LYS A 179 21.72 0.80 21.26
CA LYS A 179 22.38 2.00 20.71
C LYS A 179 21.65 3.32 20.97
N GLU A 180 20.41 3.36 21.50
CA GLU A 180 19.72 4.63 21.77
C GLU A 180 19.36 4.81 23.26
N PHE A 181 19.93 5.85 23.88
CA PHE A 181 19.43 6.48 25.10
C PHE A 181 19.35 8.02 24.90
N LYS A 182 18.29 8.61 25.47
CA LYS A 182 18.12 10.00 25.98
C LYS A 182 17.75 11.15 25.01
N CYS A 183 16.52 11.63 25.21
CA CYS A 183 15.91 12.96 24.92
C CYS A 183 15.64 13.31 23.44
N VAL A 184 14.51 13.92 23.04
CA VAL A 184 13.76 15.07 23.60
C VAL A 184 12.24 14.94 23.32
N SER A 185 11.41 15.47 24.22
CA SER A 185 9.94 15.49 24.22
C SER A 185 9.29 16.27 23.07
N THR A 186 8.09 15.83 22.69
CA THR A 186 7.29 16.24 21.54
C THR A 186 6.19 17.23 21.89
N GLU A 187 6.54 18.48 22.18
CA GLU A 187 5.56 19.57 22.24
C GLU A 187 6.11 20.79 21.50
N THR A 188 5.25 21.51 20.78
CA THR A 188 5.50 22.79 20.06
C THR A 188 5.73 22.75 18.54
N ILE A 189 4.89 22.04 17.75
CA ILE A 189 4.64 22.44 16.33
C ILE A 189 3.17 22.21 15.98
N LEU A 190 2.30 23.02 16.57
CA LEU A 190 0.93 23.23 16.08
C LEU A 190 0.60 24.72 16.25
N SER A 191 0.66 25.49 15.16
CA SER A 191 -0.28 26.60 14.91
C SER A 191 0.05 27.38 13.63
N ARG A 192 -1.02 27.61 12.85
CA ARG A 192 -1.26 28.69 11.87
C ARG A 192 -0.73 28.52 10.43
N ASN A 193 -1.61 28.01 9.57
CA ASN A 193 -1.66 28.33 8.15
C ASN A 193 -2.76 29.39 7.93
N SER A 194 -2.44 30.45 7.17
CA SER A 194 -3.41 31.41 6.64
C SER A 194 -3.56 31.22 5.13
N ILE A 195 -4.79 31.41 4.67
CA ILE A 195 -5.38 31.07 3.37
C ILE A 195 -4.92 32.05 2.27
N VAL A 196 -4.75 31.55 1.04
CA VAL A 196 -4.72 32.36 -0.21
C VAL A 196 -5.75 31.75 -1.16
N GLU A 197 -6.60 32.58 -1.75
CA GLU A 197 -7.68 32.20 -2.67
C GLU A 197 -7.16 31.80 -4.07
N PRO A 198 -7.80 30.83 -4.76
CA PRO A 198 -7.43 30.42 -6.11
C PRO A 198 -8.14 31.26 -7.20
N GLU A 199 -7.42 31.46 -8.31
CA GLU A 199 -7.86 32.15 -9.54
C GLU A 199 -9.01 31.45 -10.30
N PRO A 200 -9.71 32.14 -11.24
CA PRO A 200 -11.01 31.73 -11.78
C PRO A 200 -10.94 30.53 -12.71
N VAL A 201 -11.97 29.67 -12.63
CA VAL A 201 -12.11 28.43 -13.40
C VAL A 201 -13.00 28.67 -14.62
N GLU A 202 -12.45 28.52 -15.84
CA GLU A 202 -13.23 28.43 -17.07
C GLU A 202 -14.10 27.15 -17.13
N PRO A 203 -15.23 27.13 -17.87
CA PRO A 203 -16.22 26.06 -17.81
C PRO A 203 -15.68 24.69 -18.25
N GLU A 204 -16.17 23.65 -17.58
CA GLU A 204 -15.79 22.25 -17.76
C GLU A 204 -16.46 21.65 -19.01
N ASP A 205 -15.69 21.01 -19.91
CA ASP A 205 -16.23 20.21 -21.01
C ASP A 205 -16.63 18.82 -20.48
N PRO A 206 -17.93 18.45 -20.51
CA PRO A 206 -18.41 17.18 -19.99
C PRO A 206 -17.97 15.95 -20.81
N ASN A 207 -17.42 16.13 -22.02
CA ASN A 207 -17.09 15.05 -22.95
C ASN A 207 -15.59 14.70 -23.01
N GLU A 208 -14.78 15.21 -22.08
CA GLU A 208 -13.36 14.89 -22.05
C GLU A 208 -13.16 13.38 -21.80
N LEU A 209 -12.74 12.65 -22.83
CA LEU A 209 -12.38 11.22 -22.78
C LEU A 209 -11.12 11.04 -21.90
N LEU A 210 -11.31 11.06 -20.58
CA LEU A 210 -10.24 10.91 -19.58
C LEU A 210 -9.61 9.51 -19.57
N ASP A 211 -10.28 8.54 -20.16
CA ASP A 211 -9.97 7.13 -20.00
C ASP A 211 -9.35 6.51 -21.23
N GLN A 212 -8.34 7.14 -21.85
CA GLN A 212 -7.67 6.58 -23.03
C GLN A 212 -6.46 5.67 -22.74
N HIS A 213 -5.79 5.86 -21.60
CA HIS A 213 -4.53 5.16 -21.31
C HIS A 213 -4.46 4.70 -19.86
N LEU A 214 -3.66 3.67 -19.61
CA LEU A 214 -3.20 3.39 -18.25
C LEU A 214 -1.99 4.27 -17.94
N TYR A 215 -2.02 4.88 -16.76
CA TYR A 215 -0.92 5.68 -16.25
C TYR A 215 -0.37 5.11 -14.96
N PHE A 216 0.95 4.93 -14.91
CA PHE A 216 1.67 4.49 -13.72
C PHE A 216 3.17 4.76 -13.89
N PHE A 217 3.94 4.76 -12.82
CA PHE A 217 5.39 4.94 -12.93
C PHE A 217 6.12 3.63 -13.14
N LYS A 218 7.17 3.66 -13.97
CA LYS A 218 8.17 2.60 -13.95
C LYS A 218 8.89 2.63 -12.60
N GLN A 219 8.85 1.51 -11.90
CA GLN A 219 9.38 1.39 -10.54
C GLN A 219 10.80 1.95 -10.38
N ASN A 220 11.00 2.70 -9.29
CA ASN A 220 12.28 3.32 -8.93
C ASN A 220 12.87 4.20 -10.04
N THR A 221 12.00 4.85 -10.83
CA THR A 221 12.40 5.83 -11.84
C THR A 221 11.47 7.04 -11.81
N LYS A 222 11.77 8.05 -12.62
CA LYS A 222 10.88 9.20 -12.87
C LYS A 222 10.17 9.09 -14.22
N LYS A 223 10.08 7.87 -14.77
CA LYS A 223 9.43 7.61 -16.05
C LYS A 223 7.96 7.29 -15.83
N LEU A 224 7.09 8.17 -16.28
CA LEU A 224 5.66 7.90 -16.39
C LEU A 224 5.44 6.98 -17.59
N ILE A 225 4.81 5.85 -17.35
CA ILE A 225 4.30 4.94 -18.37
C ILE A 225 2.90 5.39 -18.75
N GLU A 226 2.69 5.50 -20.05
CA GLU A 226 1.41 5.72 -20.71
C GLU A 226 1.18 4.53 -21.63
N PHE A 227 0.28 3.62 -21.25
CA PHE A 227 -0.08 2.43 -22.04
C PHE A 227 -1.38 2.70 -22.78
N ASP A 228 -1.33 2.67 -24.09
CA ASP A 228 -2.48 2.82 -24.99
C ASP A 228 -3.23 1.49 -25.03
N THR A 229 -4.47 1.49 -24.55
CA THR A 229 -5.31 0.30 -24.49
C THR A 229 -6.01 -0.02 -25.81
N LEU A 230 -5.94 0.87 -26.81
CA LEU A 230 -6.41 0.62 -28.17
C LEU A 230 -5.30 -0.02 -29.01
N GLN A 231 -4.10 0.58 -28.99
CA GLN A 231 -2.95 0.11 -29.77
C GLN A 231 -2.13 -0.98 -29.06
N LEU A 232 -2.41 -1.22 -27.78
CA LEU A 232 -1.70 -2.17 -26.90
C LEU A 232 -0.18 -1.95 -26.87
N ASN A 233 0.23 -0.68 -26.94
CA ASN A 233 1.62 -0.26 -26.86
C ASN A 233 1.81 0.72 -25.68
N TYR A 234 3.05 1.10 -25.40
CA TYR A 234 3.31 2.08 -24.35
C TYR A 234 4.42 3.05 -24.70
N LYS A 235 4.33 4.21 -24.08
CA LYS A 235 5.38 5.23 -24.07
C LYS A 235 5.87 5.44 -22.65
N ALA A 236 7.18 5.50 -22.48
CA ALA A 236 7.82 5.85 -21.21
C ALA A 236 8.40 7.26 -21.31
N THR A 237 7.84 8.19 -20.55
CA THR A 237 8.26 9.61 -20.60
C THR A 237 8.89 10.02 -19.28
N GLN A 238 10.09 10.59 -19.34
CA GLN A 238 10.74 11.19 -18.17
C GLN A 238 9.98 12.44 -17.76
N VAL A 239 9.49 12.49 -16.52
CA VAL A 239 8.80 13.67 -15.96
C VAL A 239 9.60 14.29 -14.81
N SER A 240 9.42 15.58 -14.56
CA SER A 240 10.20 16.38 -13.63
C SER A 240 9.75 16.28 -12.16
N VAL A 241 9.35 15.09 -11.71
CA VAL A 241 9.07 14.81 -10.28
C VAL A 241 10.36 14.83 -9.45
N TYR A 242 10.28 15.15 -8.16
CA TYR A 242 11.47 15.34 -7.32
C TYR A 242 12.20 14.04 -7.00
N GLU A 243 11.48 13.03 -6.51
CA GLU A 243 11.98 11.70 -6.21
C GLU A 243 11.62 10.67 -7.30
N ASN A 244 12.38 9.57 -7.33
CA ASN A 244 11.94 8.39 -8.07
C ASN A 244 10.57 7.96 -7.54
N GLN A 245 9.70 7.54 -8.44
CA GLN A 245 8.38 7.04 -8.11
C GLN A 245 8.42 5.51 -8.10
N GLY A 246 7.35 4.91 -7.60
CA GLY A 246 7.26 3.47 -7.41
C GLY A 246 5.91 2.93 -7.85
N TYR A 247 5.32 2.10 -7.01
CA TYR A 247 4.10 1.36 -7.33
C TYR A 247 3.02 1.53 -6.25
N CYS A 248 1.81 1.01 -6.54
CA CYS A 248 0.63 1.06 -5.66
C CYS A 248 0.32 2.48 -5.16
N GLN A 249 0.45 3.47 -6.03
CA GLN A 249 0.13 4.87 -5.77
C GLN A 249 -1.37 5.10 -5.85
N SER A 250 -1.84 6.14 -5.15
CA SER A 250 -3.19 6.65 -5.33
C SER A 250 -3.20 7.52 -6.59
N ILE A 251 -3.64 6.94 -7.71
CA ILE A 251 -3.66 7.56 -9.03
C ILE A 251 -5.10 7.83 -9.47
N CYS A 252 -5.37 9.02 -9.99
CA CYS A 252 -6.66 9.37 -10.55
C CYS A 252 -6.49 10.35 -11.72
N CYS A 253 -7.16 10.09 -12.85
CA CYS A 253 -7.30 11.08 -13.92
C CYS A 253 -8.26 12.18 -13.44
N ILE A 254 -7.91 13.43 -13.70
CA ILE A 254 -8.72 14.60 -13.40
C ILE A 254 -8.90 15.45 -14.67
N PRO A 255 -9.90 16.35 -14.73
CA PRO A 255 -10.19 17.14 -15.92
C PRO A 255 -8.99 17.90 -16.47
N ARG A 256 -9.04 18.22 -17.76
CA ARG A 256 -8.01 18.89 -18.58
C ARG A 256 -6.77 18.02 -18.80
N LYS A 257 -6.98 16.75 -19.10
CA LYS A 257 -5.94 15.71 -19.29
C LYS A 257 -4.86 15.80 -18.22
N ARG A 258 -5.27 15.82 -16.95
CA ARG A 258 -4.35 15.88 -15.82
C ARG A 258 -4.41 14.57 -15.04
N LEU A 259 -3.29 14.25 -14.41
CA LEU A 259 -3.14 13.04 -13.63
C LEU A 259 -2.74 13.42 -12.21
N PHE A 260 -3.62 13.16 -11.26
CA PHE A 260 -3.30 13.24 -9.86
C PHE A 260 -2.62 11.95 -9.41
N ILE A 261 -1.51 12.11 -8.70
CA ILE A 261 -0.74 11.02 -8.13
C ILE A 261 -0.37 11.40 -6.71
N SER A 262 -0.70 10.54 -5.76
CA SER A 262 -0.28 10.70 -4.38
C SER A 262 0.23 9.38 -3.81
N SER A 263 1.19 9.50 -2.89
CA SER A 263 1.65 8.40 -2.05
C SER A 263 2.26 7.24 -2.87
N GLY A 264 2.12 6.00 -2.38
CA GLY A 264 2.71 4.78 -2.92
C GLY A 264 4.05 4.42 -2.30
N ARG A 265 4.78 3.51 -2.95
CA ARG A 265 5.96 2.89 -2.33
C ARG A 265 7.09 2.65 -3.32
N ILE A 266 8.31 2.89 -2.86
CA ILE A 266 9.57 2.55 -3.55
C ILE A 266 10.23 1.39 -2.80
N GLY A 267 10.54 0.30 -3.50
CA GLY A 267 11.16 -0.87 -2.88
C GLY A 267 10.29 -1.43 -1.75
N CYS A 268 10.87 -2.06 -0.73
CA CYS A 268 10.07 -2.73 0.30
C CYS A 268 9.66 -1.87 1.51
N ASN A 269 10.39 -0.80 1.80
CA ASN A 269 10.30 -0.12 3.09
C ASN A 269 10.14 1.41 2.97
N THR A 270 9.93 1.95 1.77
CA THR A 270 9.84 3.40 1.57
C THR A 270 8.46 3.76 1.06
N TYR A 271 7.66 4.37 1.92
CA TYR A 271 6.35 4.91 1.58
C TYR A 271 6.47 6.41 1.28
N LEU A 272 5.76 6.84 0.25
CA LEU A 272 5.77 8.22 -0.22
C LEU A 272 4.65 9.01 0.44
N ASP A 273 4.95 10.28 0.73
CA ASP A 273 4.03 11.32 1.20
C ASP A 273 3.77 12.38 0.13
N THR A 274 4.38 12.22 -1.04
CA THR A 274 4.39 13.22 -2.11
C THR A 274 3.13 13.16 -2.94
N THR A 275 2.79 14.31 -3.51
CA THR A 275 1.58 14.49 -4.30
C THR A 275 1.90 15.39 -5.48
N TYR A 276 1.44 14.98 -6.66
CA TYR A 276 1.67 15.66 -7.91
C TYR A 276 0.38 15.73 -8.74
N ILE A 277 0.25 16.80 -9.51
CA ILE A 277 -0.59 16.85 -10.70
C ILE A 277 0.33 16.90 -11.91
N ILE A 278 0.11 16.00 -12.87
CA ILE A 278 0.87 15.96 -14.12
C ILE A 278 -0.07 16.30 -15.26
N ASN A 279 0.24 17.35 -16.03
CA ASN A 279 -0.46 17.59 -17.29
C ASN A 279 0.01 16.53 -18.30
N LEU A 280 -0.93 15.76 -18.86
CA LEU A 280 -0.63 14.61 -19.72
C LEU A 280 -0.23 15.03 -21.14
N GLU A 281 -0.51 16.26 -21.56
CA GLU A 281 -0.07 16.77 -22.87
C GLU A 281 1.33 17.38 -22.77
N THR A 282 1.51 18.35 -21.87
CA THR A 282 2.78 19.09 -21.73
C THR A 282 3.81 18.36 -20.88
N LYS A 283 3.37 17.33 -20.15
CA LYS A 283 4.18 16.57 -19.16
C LYS A 283 4.74 17.44 -18.03
N GLN A 284 4.21 18.65 -17.87
CA GLN A 284 4.53 19.53 -16.75
C GLN A 284 4.00 18.94 -15.44
N VAL A 285 4.81 19.08 -14.38
CA VAL A 285 4.52 18.54 -13.05
C VAL A 285 4.32 19.68 -12.08
N GLU A 286 3.14 19.72 -11.45
CA GLU A 286 2.82 20.56 -10.31
C GLU A 286 3.04 19.75 -9.02
N SER A 287 3.88 20.25 -8.11
CA SER A 287 4.04 19.63 -6.79
C SER A 287 3.03 20.21 -5.81
N LEU A 288 2.30 19.33 -5.14
CA LEU A 288 1.27 19.69 -4.18
C LEU A 288 1.74 19.45 -2.73
N PRO A 289 1.00 19.95 -1.72
CA PRO A 289 1.31 19.69 -0.33
C PRO A 289 1.41 18.19 -0.04
N LYS A 290 2.47 17.80 0.66
CA LYS A 290 2.65 16.44 1.15
C LYS A 290 1.56 16.07 2.15
N TYR A 291 1.25 14.79 2.25
CA TYR A 291 0.29 14.30 3.23
C TYR A 291 0.76 12.99 3.89
N LYS A 292 -0.13 12.29 4.58
CA LYS A 292 0.19 11.05 5.28
C LYS A 292 0.71 9.99 4.31
N GLN A 293 1.82 9.33 4.68
CA GLN A 293 2.39 8.22 3.93
C GLN A 293 1.42 7.04 3.86
N ARG A 294 1.23 6.49 2.66
CA ARG A 294 0.48 5.26 2.41
C ARG A 294 0.86 4.67 1.04
N ALA A 295 0.47 3.45 0.78
CA ALA A 295 0.43 2.80 -0.53
C ALA A 295 -0.77 1.84 -0.54
N HIS A 296 -1.05 1.20 -1.68
CA HIS A 296 -2.14 0.23 -1.81
C HIS A 296 -3.51 0.84 -1.49
N ALA A 297 -3.75 2.07 -1.95
CA ALA A 297 -5.02 2.75 -1.82
C ALA A 297 -5.38 3.46 -3.12
N GLN A 298 -6.56 3.18 -3.66
CA GLN A 298 -7.06 3.82 -4.87
C GLN A 298 -7.52 5.26 -4.57
N ALA A 299 -7.37 6.15 -5.56
CA ALA A 299 -7.93 7.49 -5.55
C ALA A 299 -9.19 7.55 -6.41
N THR A 300 -10.25 8.20 -5.89
CA THR A 300 -11.49 8.47 -6.62
C THR A 300 -11.76 9.96 -6.69
N LEU A 301 -11.96 10.48 -7.90
CA LEU A 301 -12.42 11.85 -8.13
C LEU A 301 -13.94 11.91 -7.99
N TYR A 302 -14.42 12.84 -7.19
CA TYR A 302 -15.83 13.21 -7.12
C TYR A 302 -15.97 14.67 -6.70
N ASN A 303 -16.83 15.43 -7.41
CA ASN A 303 -17.12 16.84 -7.11
C ASN A 303 -15.86 17.69 -6.84
N ASN A 304 -14.90 17.62 -7.77
CA ASN A 304 -13.61 18.31 -7.71
C ASN A 304 -12.74 18.02 -6.46
N LYS A 305 -13.01 16.88 -5.81
CA LYS A 305 -12.24 16.35 -4.68
C LYS A 305 -11.77 14.94 -4.97
N ILE A 306 -10.58 14.60 -4.48
CA ILE A 306 -9.99 13.28 -4.64
C ILE A 306 -9.99 12.57 -3.31
N TYR A 307 -10.73 11.48 -3.21
CA TYR A 307 -10.91 10.68 -2.01
C TYR A 307 -9.96 9.48 -2.00
N ILE A 308 -9.34 9.23 -0.84
CA ILE A 308 -8.42 8.11 -0.61
C ILE A 308 -8.72 7.50 0.76
N PHE A 309 -8.95 6.19 0.77
CA PHE A 309 -9.36 5.44 1.96
C PHE A 309 -8.33 4.36 2.28
N GLY A 310 -7.86 4.31 3.53
CA GLY A 310 -6.99 3.24 4.00
C GLY A 310 -5.67 3.09 3.23
N GLY A 311 -5.21 1.87 3.03
CA GLY A 311 -3.90 1.53 2.47
C GLY A 311 -2.95 0.96 3.51
N SER A 312 -1.65 1.04 3.23
CA SER A 312 -0.59 0.57 4.11
C SER A 312 0.60 1.53 4.12
N ASN A 313 1.20 1.73 5.30
CA ASN A 313 2.46 2.44 5.48
C ASN A 313 3.53 1.56 6.15
N GLY A 314 3.41 0.24 5.96
CA GLY A 314 4.14 -0.79 6.70
C GLY A 314 3.22 -1.54 7.66
N LYS A 315 2.10 -0.91 8.02
CA LYS A 315 0.91 -1.51 8.65
C LYS A 315 -0.32 -1.04 7.90
N LEU A 316 -1.40 -1.82 7.95
CA LEU A 316 -2.71 -1.36 7.45
C LEU A 316 -3.14 -0.12 8.22
N VAL A 317 -3.75 0.84 7.53
CA VAL A 317 -4.20 2.10 8.14
C VAL A 317 -5.69 2.29 7.89
N ASN A 318 -6.37 2.97 8.82
CA ASN A 318 -7.80 3.25 8.72
C ASN A 318 -8.12 4.71 8.37
N PHE A 319 -7.13 5.59 8.32
CA PHE A 319 -7.41 7.00 8.05
C PHE A 319 -7.76 7.25 6.59
N SER A 320 -8.72 8.14 6.40
CA SER A 320 -9.19 8.58 5.08
C SER A 320 -8.97 10.07 4.90
N SER A 321 -8.82 10.48 3.64
CA SER A 321 -8.47 11.84 3.30
C SER A 321 -9.06 12.23 1.95
N SER A 322 -9.45 13.48 1.82
CA SER A 322 -9.75 14.08 0.52
C SER A 322 -8.75 15.18 0.18
N PHE A 323 -8.47 15.37 -1.10
CA PHE A 323 -7.74 16.51 -1.62
C PHE A 323 -8.68 17.38 -2.44
N ASP A 324 -8.80 18.65 -2.08
CA ASP A 324 -9.63 19.61 -2.80
C ASP A 324 -8.81 20.24 -3.94
N LEU A 325 -9.30 20.08 -5.18
CA LEU A 325 -8.60 20.58 -6.37
C LEU A 325 -8.75 22.09 -6.56
N ASN A 326 -9.68 22.78 -5.89
CA ASN A 326 -9.78 24.23 -5.93
C ASN A 326 -8.80 24.85 -4.93
N SER A 327 -8.95 24.51 -3.65
CA SER A 327 -8.12 25.11 -2.60
C SER A 327 -6.71 24.52 -2.52
N ARG A 328 -6.44 23.42 -3.25
CA ARG A 328 -5.17 22.68 -3.22
C ARG A 328 -4.79 22.20 -1.81
N THR A 329 -5.79 21.83 -1.00
CA THR A 329 -5.58 21.40 0.39
C THR A 329 -6.05 19.98 0.64
N TRP A 330 -5.37 19.32 1.58
CA TRP A 330 -5.80 18.04 2.13
C TRP A 330 -6.76 18.25 3.29
N ASN A 331 -7.82 17.44 3.31
CA ASN A 331 -8.79 17.37 4.39
C ASN A 331 -8.80 15.98 5.00
N THR A 332 -8.82 15.91 6.33
CA THR A 332 -9.03 14.65 7.05
C THR A 332 -10.52 14.31 7.02
N LEU A 333 -10.83 13.08 6.66
CA LEU A 333 -12.19 12.54 6.68
C LEU A 333 -12.38 11.65 7.92
N SER A 334 -13.60 11.19 8.13
CA SER A 334 -13.85 10.12 9.10
C SER A 334 -12.98 8.91 8.76
N ASN A 335 -12.44 8.26 9.79
CA ASN A 335 -11.65 7.05 9.61
C ASN A 335 -12.55 5.87 9.25
N LEU A 336 -12.04 4.94 8.45
CA LEU A 336 -12.64 3.63 8.25
C LEU A 336 -12.85 2.94 9.62
N PRO A 337 -13.93 2.16 9.80
CA PRO A 337 -14.17 1.42 11.04
C PRO A 337 -13.07 0.43 11.40
N ALA A 338 -12.31 -0.06 10.41
CA ALA A 338 -11.14 -0.91 10.59
C ALA A 338 -9.98 -0.47 9.67
N PRO A 339 -8.72 -0.84 9.98
CA PRO A 339 -7.60 -0.65 9.06
C PRO A 339 -7.71 -1.57 7.83
N VAL A 340 -7.75 -1.00 6.64
CA VAL A 340 -7.95 -1.73 5.38
C VAL A 340 -6.85 -1.33 4.40
N GLY A 341 -6.25 -2.30 3.71
CA GLY A 341 -5.28 -2.06 2.65
C GLY A 341 -5.77 -2.60 1.31
N ASN A 342 -5.01 -2.35 0.25
CA ASN A 342 -5.38 -2.74 -1.11
C ASN A 342 -6.79 -2.26 -1.50
N THR A 343 -7.14 -1.06 -1.06
CA THR A 343 -8.49 -0.53 -1.27
C THR A 343 -8.71 -0.22 -2.74
N SER A 344 -9.86 -0.64 -3.23
CA SER A 344 -10.40 -0.28 -4.54
C SER A 344 -11.77 0.36 -4.35
N THR A 345 -12.03 1.39 -5.15
CA THR A 345 -13.10 2.34 -4.94
C THR A 345 -13.86 2.57 -6.23
N LEU A 346 -15.18 2.73 -6.12
CA LEU A 346 -16.08 2.97 -7.23
C LEU A 346 -17.05 4.08 -6.86
N LEU A 347 -17.22 5.08 -7.74
CA LEU A 347 -18.27 6.08 -7.57
C LEU A 347 -19.62 5.46 -7.95
N LEU A 348 -20.55 5.41 -7.00
CA LEU A 348 -21.88 4.84 -7.23
C LEU A 348 -22.87 5.84 -7.84
N GLY A 349 -22.66 7.13 -7.54
CA GLY A 349 -23.62 8.21 -7.78
C GLY A 349 -24.06 8.83 -6.45
N ASN A 350 -24.87 9.89 -6.48
CA ASN A 350 -25.53 10.46 -5.29
C ASN A 350 -24.62 10.67 -4.06
N GLU A 351 -23.42 11.22 -4.27
CA GLU A 351 -22.46 11.50 -3.19
C GLU A 351 -21.84 10.26 -2.50
N GLU A 352 -22.03 9.05 -3.05
CA GLU A 352 -21.56 7.80 -2.46
C GLU A 352 -20.40 7.15 -3.21
N ILE A 353 -19.41 6.70 -2.44
CA ILE A 353 -18.23 5.98 -2.94
C ILE A 353 -18.24 4.59 -2.30
N PHE A 354 -18.33 3.55 -3.13
CA PHE A 354 -18.12 2.17 -2.73
C PHE A 354 -16.63 1.90 -2.51
N ILE A 355 -16.33 1.08 -1.50
CA ILE A 355 -14.98 0.73 -1.07
C ILE A 355 -14.94 -0.77 -0.81
N ALA A 356 -14.05 -1.47 -1.50
CA ALA A 356 -13.66 -2.84 -1.19
C ALA A 356 -12.17 -2.90 -0.86
N GLY A 357 -11.75 -3.83 -0.02
CA GLY A 357 -10.33 -4.01 0.28
C GLY A 357 -10.02 -5.29 1.03
N TYR A 358 -8.75 -5.44 1.37
CA TYR A 358 -8.21 -6.59 2.08
C TYR A 358 -8.91 -6.81 3.44
N LEU A 359 -8.93 -8.06 3.92
CA LEU A 359 -9.65 -8.50 5.14
C LEU A 359 -11.17 -8.37 5.02
N ASN A 360 -11.68 -8.62 3.82
CA ASN A 360 -13.10 -8.76 3.46
C ASN A 360 -13.89 -7.48 3.68
N PHE A 361 -13.22 -6.33 3.63
CA PHE A 361 -13.87 -5.05 3.87
C PHE A 361 -14.73 -4.67 2.67
N ILE A 362 -16.02 -4.45 2.92
CA ILE A 362 -16.97 -3.86 1.99
C ILE A 362 -17.72 -2.73 2.71
N GLY A 363 -17.80 -1.56 2.07
CA GLY A 363 -18.50 -0.42 2.62
C GLY A 363 -18.74 0.68 1.60
N THR A 364 -19.66 1.59 1.93
CA THR A 364 -19.83 2.85 1.22
C THR A 364 -19.42 4.01 2.11
N PHE A 365 -18.99 5.11 1.49
CA PHE A 365 -18.69 6.37 2.14
C PHE A 365 -19.56 7.46 1.51
N ASN A 366 -20.36 8.12 2.34
CA ASN A 366 -21.15 9.28 1.92
C ASN A 366 -20.32 10.56 2.10
N THR A 367 -20.09 11.27 0.99
CA THR A 367 -19.20 12.43 0.94
C THR A 367 -19.76 13.68 1.60
N LYS A 368 -21.08 13.77 1.80
CA LYS A 368 -21.76 14.90 2.44
C LYS A 368 -21.85 14.74 3.96
N SER A 369 -22.25 13.57 4.43
CA SER A 369 -22.30 13.26 5.86
C SER A 369 -20.94 12.86 6.44
N ASN A 370 -19.95 12.57 5.59
CA ASN A 370 -18.61 12.11 5.99
C ASN A 370 -18.71 10.86 6.89
N SER A 371 -19.52 9.89 6.49
CA SER A 371 -19.80 8.66 7.27
C SER A 371 -19.71 7.41 6.40
N TYR A 372 -19.44 6.28 7.05
CA TYR A 372 -19.40 4.96 6.40
C TYR A 372 -20.64 4.16 6.72
N GLN A 373 -21.03 3.32 5.76
CA GLN A 373 -21.89 2.16 5.98
C GLN A 373 -21.08 0.92 5.60
N CYS A 374 -20.99 -0.06 6.50
CA CYS A 374 -20.30 -1.32 6.25
C CYS A 374 -21.31 -2.42 5.97
N PHE A 375 -20.89 -3.39 5.16
CA PHE A 375 -21.71 -4.53 4.77
C PHE A 375 -20.97 -5.82 5.11
N ASP A 376 -21.67 -6.74 5.74
CA ASP A 376 -21.18 -8.10 5.95
C ASP A 376 -21.39 -8.87 4.65
N ALA A 377 -20.30 -9.12 3.93
CA ALA A 377 -20.29 -9.86 2.69
C ALA A 377 -19.61 -11.21 2.91
N ASN A 378 -20.22 -12.29 2.41
CA ASN A 378 -19.62 -13.62 2.46
C ASN A 378 -18.56 -13.79 1.34
N ILE A 379 -17.48 -13.03 1.45
CA ILE A 379 -16.37 -13.02 0.49
C ILE A 379 -15.05 -13.30 1.20
N ASN A 380 -14.08 -13.84 0.46
CA ASN A 380 -12.71 -14.01 0.92
C ASN A 380 -11.76 -13.22 0.01
N THR A 381 -11.44 -12.00 0.44
CA THR A 381 -10.53 -11.11 -0.27
C THR A 381 -9.07 -11.42 0.07
N LEU A 382 -8.24 -11.53 -0.96
CA LEU A 382 -6.78 -11.61 -0.80
C LEU A 382 -6.16 -10.19 -0.74
N ILE A 383 -4.82 -10.12 -0.70
CA ILE A 383 -4.03 -8.86 -0.69
C ILE A 383 -4.03 -8.16 -2.07
N ILE A 384 -5.14 -8.30 -2.80
CA ILE A 384 -5.44 -7.71 -4.09
C ILE A 384 -6.94 -7.43 -4.11
N SER A 385 -7.34 -6.23 -4.51
CA SER A 385 -8.76 -5.92 -4.73
C SER A 385 -8.84 -4.96 -5.92
N LEU A 386 -9.69 -5.27 -6.87
CA LEU A 386 -10.03 -4.40 -7.98
C LEU A 386 -11.55 -4.47 -8.20
N VAL A 387 -12.20 -3.34 -7.99
CA VAL A 387 -13.63 -3.18 -8.22
C VAL A 387 -13.84 -2.69 -9.65
N ILE A 388 -14.76 -3.34 -10.34
CA ILE A 388 -15.19 -3.02 -11.71
C ILE A 388 -16.71 -2.91 -11.68
N ARG A 389 -17.27 -1.91 -12.36
CA ARG A 389 -18.71 -1.72 -12.52
C ARG A 389 -19.09 -1.98 -13.96
N ASP A 390 -20.19 -2.71 -14.12
CA ASP A 390 -20.86 -2.89 -15.40
C ASP A 390 -22.35 -2.64 -15.18
N ASN A 391 -22.80 -1.41 -15.47
CA ASN A 391 -24.18 -0.98 -15.23
C ASN A 391 -24.64 -1.23 -13.78
N ASP A 392 -25.54 -2.20 -13.60
CA ASP A 392 -26.17 -2.65 -12.36
C ASP A 392 -25.37 -3.75 -11.64
N LYS A 393 -24.21 -4.15 -12.17
CA LYS A 393 -23.35 -5.18 -11.59
C LYS A 393 -22.03 -4.60 -11.11
N ILE A 394 -21.55 -5.14 -10.00
CA ILE A 394 -20.22 -4.88 -9.47
C ILE A 394 -19.45 -6.19 -9.45
N TYR A 395 -18.24 -6.16 -10.00
CA TYR A 395 -17.27 -7.23 -9.96
C TYR A 395 -16.15 -6.86 -9.01
N LEU A 396 -15.77 -7.77 -8.14
CA LEU A 396 -14.60 -7.65 -7.27
C LEU A 396 -13.62 -8.76 -7.61
N LEU A 397 -12.48 -8.37 -8.15
CA LEU A 397 -11.38 -9.27 -8.45
C LEU A 397 -10.44 -9.27 -7.23
N SER A 398 -10.40 -10.36 -6.49
CA SER A 398 -9.65 -10.44 -5.23
C SER A 398 -8.97 -11.81 -5.02
N GLY A 399 -8.43 -12.37 -6.10
CA GLY A 399 -7.93 -13.76 -6.15
C GLY A 399 -8.97 -14.69 -6.74
N ASP A 400 -10.20 -14.58 -6.26
CA ASP A 400 -11.39 -15.09 -6.91
C ASP A 400 -12.20 -13.93 -7.51
N LEU A 401 -13.17 -14.27 -8.36
CA LEU A 401 -14.13 -13.32 -8.90
C LEU A 401 -15.38 -13.30 -8.03
N TYR A 402 -15.77 -12.14 -7.53
CA TYR A 402 -17.05 -11.96 -6.84
C TYR A 402 -17.94 -11.00 -7.61
N MET A 403 -19.25 -11.24 -7.58
CA MET A 403 -20.25 -10.45 -8.29
C MET A 403 -21.41 -10.09 -7.36
N CYS A 404 -21.84 -8.84 -7.36
CA CYS A 404 -23.06 -8.41 -6.68
C CYS A 404 -23.83 -7.39 -7.52
N SER A 405 -25.06 -7.11 -7.11
CA SER A 405 -25.84 -6.01 -7.67
C SER A 405 -25.34 -4.67 -7.11
N ALA A 406 -25.33 -3.63 -7.94
CA ALA A 406 -25.01 -2.26 -7.54
C ALA A 406 -26.02 -1.67 -6.53
N ASP A 407 -27.19 -2.31 -6.36
CA ASP A 407 -28.22 -1.90 -5.40
C ASP A 407 -28.21 -2.77 -4.12
N ASN A 408 -27.43 -3.85 -4.09
CA ASN A 408 -27.33 -4.75 -2.93
C ASN A 408 -25.91 -5.28 -2.72
N PHE A 409 -25.20 -4.71 -1.74
CA PHE A 409 -23.81 -5.04 -1.43
C PHE A 409 -23.63 -6.21 -0.44
N THR A 410 -24.70 -6.88 0.00
CA THR A 410 -24.60 -8.02 0.92
C THR A 410 -24.65 -9.38 0.19
N ASP A 411 -25.30 -9.43 -0.97
CA ASP A 411 -25.49 -10.66 -1.75
C ASP A 411 -24.39 -10.82 -2.83
N TRP A 412 -23.27 -11.43 -2.44
CA TRP A 412 -22.16 -11.70 -3.34
C TRP A 412 -22.14 -13.15 -3.82
N GLN A 413 -22.04 -13.32 -5.13
CA GLN A 413 -21.85 -14.61 -5.77
C GLN A 413 -20.37 -14.81 -6.11
N SER A 414 -19.83 -15.99 -5.80
CA SER A 414 -18.46 -16.37 -6.16
C SER A 414 -18.44 -17.03 -7.55
N GLY A 415 -17.56 -16.55 -8.41
CA GLY A 415 -17.26 -17.15 -9.69
C GLY A 415 -16.21 -18.26 -9.55
N SER A 416 -16.35 -19.35 -10.30
CA SER A 416 -15.44 -20.50 -10.27
C SER A 416 -14.04 -20.26 -10.87
N LYS A 417 -13.72 -19.01 -11.26
CA LYS A 417 -12.47 -18.67 -11.95
C LYS A 417 -11.49 -18.01 -10.97
N SER A 418 -10.37 -18.70 -10.73
CA SER A 418 -9.23 -18.11 -10.00
C SER A 418 -8.47 -17.12 -10.89
N LEU A 419 -8.22 -15.93 -10.35
CA LEU A 419 -7.61 -14.79 -11.02
C LEU A 419 -6.24 -14.47 -10.40
N SER A 420 -5.17 -14.55 -11.21
CA SER A 420 -3.81 -14.32 -10.73
C SER A 420 -3.20 -13.00 -11.25
N PHE A 421 -3.24 -11.98 -10.40
CA PHE A 421 -2.54 -10.71 -10.59
C PHE A 421 -2.03 -10.16 -9.26
N TYR A 422 -1.14 -9.18 -9.30
CA TYR A 422 -0.65 -8.53 -8.09
C TYR A 422 -1.39 -7.21 -7.81
N SER A 423 -1.11 -6.57 -6.67
CA SER A 423 -1.74 -5.29 -6.31
C SER A 423 -1.62 -4.27 -7.45
N THR A 424 -2.74 -3.63 -7.77
CA THR A 424 -2.86 -2.71 -8.90
C THR A 424 -2.01 -1.46 -8.67
N SER A 425 -1.45 -0.94 -9.76
CA SER A 425 -0.66 0.30 -9.78
C SER A 425 -1.22 1.34 -10.75
N SER A 426 -2.31 1.02 -11.45
CA SER A 426 -3.09 1.96 -12.25
C SER A 426 -4.56 1.93 -11.85
N ARG A 427 -5.29 2.96 -12.26
CA ARG A 427 -6.76 2.91 -12.30
C ARG A 427 -7.19 1.98 -13.46
N PRO A 428 -8.29 1.21 -13.32
CA PRO A 428 -8.84 0.45 -14.43
C PRO A 428 -9.39 1.40 -15.51
N VAL A 429 -9.27 0.98 -16.77
CA VAL A 429 -9.74 1.70 -17.96
C VAL A 429 -10.62 0.81 -18.81
N TYR A 430 -11.82 1.28 -19.14
CA TYR A 430 -12.81 0.54 -19.92
C TYR A 430 -12.65 0.75 -21.42
N ARG A 431 -12.79 -0.33 -22.18
CA ARG A 431 -12.78 -0.36 -23.65
C ARG A 431 -13.87 -1.30 -24.14
N GLY A 432 -15.05 -0.73 -24.36
CA GLY A 432 -16.25 -1.54 -24.58
C GLY A 432 -16.45 -2.50 -23.41
N ARG A 433 -16.43 -3.80 -23.71
CA ARG A 433 -16.61 -4.89 -22.74
C ARG A 433 -15.30 -5.35 -22.07
N LYS A 434 -14.19 -4.67 -22.31
CA LYS A 434 -12.88 -5.00 -21.76
C LYS A 434 -12.41 -3.97 -20.75
N VAL A 435 -11.76 -4.43 -19.69
CA VAL A 435 -11.21 -3.58 -18.64
C VAL A 435 -9.72 -3.83 -18.51
N TYR A 436 -8.92 -2.78 -18.72
CA TYR A 436 -7.48 -2.85 -18.64
C TYR A 436 -6.97 -2.27 -17.33
N PHE A 437 -5.93 -2.89 -16.76
CA PHE A 437 -5.24 -2.37 -15.57
C PHE A 437 -3.82 -2.90 -15.49
N SER A 438 -2.95 -2.25 -14.71
CA SER A 438 -1.60 -2.73 -14.44
C SER A 438 -1.36 -3.06 -12.97
N ASP A 439 -0.44 -3.99 -12.72
CA ASP A 439 0.00 -4.35 -11.39
C ASP A 439 1.37 -3.76 -11.03
N TRP A 440 1.78 -3.94 -9.76
CA TRP A 440 3.08 -3.44 -9.31
C TRP A 440 4.27 -4.09 -10.02
N LYS A 441 4.13 -5.25 -10.65
CA LYS A 441 5.18 -5.90 -11.45
C LYS A 441 5.22 -5.42 -12.90
N ASN A 442 4.46 -4.37 -13.23
CA ASN A 442 4.31 -3.80 -14.57
C ASN A 442 3.72 -4.78 -15.60
N PHE A 443 2.95 -5.79 -15.16
CA PHE A 443 2.09 -6.53 -16.08
C PHE A 443 0.83 -5.71 -16.33
N VAL A 444 0.43 -5.64 -17.60
CA VAL A 444 -0.88 -5.12 -18.02
C VAL A 444 -1.79 -6.31 -18.26
N TYR A 445 -3.01 -6.19 -17.72
CA TYR A 445 -4.05 -7.18 -17.81
C TYR A 445 -5.24 -6.63 -18.58
N GLU A 446 -6.00 -7.55 -19.17
CA GLU A 446 -7.30 -7.33 -19.79
C GLU A 446 -8.28 -8.26 -19.10
N PHE A 447 -9.36 -7.70 -18.55
CA PHE A 447 -10.49 -8.45 -18.02
C PHE A 447 -11.67 -8.29 -18.97
N ASP A 448 -12.18 -9.41 -19.49
CA ASP A 448 -13.32 -9.45 -20.39
C ASP A 448 -14.61 -9.61 -19.57
N LEU A 449 -15.53 -8.65 -19.67
CA LEU A 449 -16.78 -8.62 -18.90
C LEU A 449 -17.82 -9.62 -19.41
N ASP A 450 -17.70 -10.11 -20.65
CA ASP A 450 -18.65 -11.06 -21.22
C ASP A 450 -18.23 -12.50 -20.92
N MET A 451 -16.92 -12.79 -21.05
CA MET A 451 -16.36 -14.12 -20.75
C MET A 451 -15.96 -14.29 -19.28
N LEU A 452 -15.85 -13.19 -18.54
CA LEU A 452 -15.33 -13.14 -17.16
C LEU A 452 -13.91 -13.72 -17.06
N GLU A 453 -13.07 -13.38 -18.03
CA GLU A 453 -11.71 -13.92 -18.16
C GLU A 453 -10.65 -12.84 -18.00
N LEU A 454 -9.58 -13.20 -17.28
CA LEU A 454 -8.43 -12.34 -17.10
C LEU A 454 -7.27 -12.83 -17.95
N LYS A 455 -6.78 -11.97 -18.82
CA LYS A 455 -5.64 -12.21 -19.70
C LYS A 455 -4.48 -11.28 -19.37
N LYS A 456 -3.26 -11.81 -19.35
CA LYS A 456 -2.04 -10.99 -19.37
C LYS A 456 -1.79 -10.50 -20.79
N VAL A 457 -1.75 -9.18 -20.97
CA VAL A 457 -1.55 -8.55 -22.28
C VAL A 457 -0.08 -8.39 -22.57
N VAL A 458 0.64 -7.70 -21.68
CA VAL A 458 2.06 -7.40 -21.88
C VAL A 458 2.75 -7.17 -20.54
N LYS A 459 4.06 -7.41 -20.49
CA LYS A 459 4.93 -6.95 -19.40
C LYS A 459 5.76 -5.76 -19.87
N ILE A 460 5.66 -4.65 -19.15
CA ILE A 460 6.42 -3.43 -19.45
C ILE A 460 7.78 -3.47 -18.74
N ASN A 461 8.85 -3.45 -19.54
CA ASN A 461 10.24 -3.64 -19.09
C ASN A 461 10.93 -2.36 -18.61
#